data_AF-A0A2D5WCH8-F1
#
_entry.id   AF-A0A2D5WCH8-F1
#
_cell.length_a   1.000
_cell.length_b   1.000
_cell.length_c   1.000
_cell.angle_alpha   90.00
_cell.angle_beta   90.00
_cell.angle_gamma   90.00
#
_symmetry.space_group_name_H-M   'P 1'
#
loop_
_entity.id
_entity.type
_entity.pdbx_description
1 polymer ?
#
loop_
_entity_poly.entity_id
_entity_poly.type
_entity_poly.pdbx_seq_one_letter_code
_entity_poly.pdbx_strand_id
1 'polypeptide(L)'
;MLAAASPPFAWLGLFYGLAAHLRLSLGRWPERLNDNPQDWLFNFHFNATGLGFIGILLGLLVVPAATLILLAWPSRRRLALYPLIFGAATLLVWPLLHLAPASFLYWWWD
;
A
#
# COMPACT_ATOMS: atom_id res chain seq x y z
N MET A 1 10.06 -2.36 15.87
CA MET A 1 10.63 -2.04 14.54
C MET A 1 9.87 -2.71 13.42
N LEU A 2 9.72 -4.06 13.40
CA LEU A 2 8.94 -4.76 12.37
C LEU A 2 7.49 -4.26 12.24
N ALA A 3 6.83 -3.94 13.36
CA ALA A 3 5.47 -3.39 13.37
C ALA A 3 5.32 -2.02 12.66
N ALA A 4 6.41 -1.24 12.50
CA ALA A 4 6.34 0.04 11.78
C ALA A 4 6.38 -0.15 10.26
N ALA A 5 7.03 -1.23 9.79
CA ALA A 5 7.08 -1.58 8.39
C ALA A 5 5.90 -2.46 7.96
N SER A 6 5.16 -3.05 8.92
CA SER A 6 4.08 -3.97 8.59
C SER A 6 2.94 -3.33 7.80
N PRO A 7 2.50 -2.07 8.02
CA PRO A 7 1.42 -1.51 7.22
C PRO A 7 1.73 -1.42 5.71
N PRO A 8 2.86 -0.82 5.25
CA PRO A 8 3.15 -0.77 3.82
C PRO A 8 3.36 -2.14 3.19
N PHE A 9 4.01 -3.09 3.88
CA PHE A 9 4.19 -4.45 3.35
C PHE A 9 2.90 -5.29 3.36
N ALA A 10 2.04 -5.14 4.37
CA ALA A 10 0.73 -5.78 4.39
C ALA A 10 -0.14 -5.27 3.24
N TRP A 11 -0.10 -3.95 2.98
CA TRP A 11 -0.78 -3.39 1.82
C TRP A 11 -0.22 -3.89 0.50
N LEU A 12 1.10 -4.02 0.36
CA LEU A 12 1.71 -4.63 -0.83
C LEU A 12 1.21 -6.07 -1.03
N GLY A 13 1.03 -6.82 0.05
CA GLY A 13 0.39 -8.13 0.03
C GLY A 13 -1.05 -8.10 -0.49
N LEU A 14 -1.85 -7.13 -0.02
CA LEU A 14 -3.22 -6.91 -0.55
C LEU A 14 -3.19 -6.53 -2.03
N PHE A 15 -2.28 -5.66 -2.44
CA PHE A 15 -2.14 -5.23 -3.84
C PHE A 15 -1.84 -6.40 -4.79
N TYR A 16 -0.87 -7.25 -4.46
CA TYR A 16 -0.59 -8.45 -5.25
C TYR A 16 -1.66 -9.52 -5.11
N GLY A 17 -2.28 -9.63 -3.93
CA GLY A 17 -3.45 -10.47 -3.72
C GLY A 17 -4.59 -10.06 -4.64
N LEU A 18 -4.84 -8.76 -4.82
CA LEU A 18 -5.84 -8.21 -5.72
C LEU A 18 -5.47 -8.49 -7.18
N ALA A 19 -4.20 -8.34 -7.56
CA ALA A 19 -3.71 -8.70 -8.88
C ALA A 19 -3.99 -10.18 -9.21
N ALA A 20 -3.69 -11.07 -8.25
CA ALA A 20 -3.98 -12.49 -8.38
C ALA A 20 -5.49 -12.77 -8.43
N HIS A 21 -6.27 -12.12 -7.55
CA HIS A 21 -7.72 -12.26 -7.51
C HIS A 21 -8.34 -11.87 -8.86
N LEU A 22 -7.95 -10.72 -9.42
CA LEU A 22 -8.41 -10.25 -10.72
C LEU A 22 -8.02 -11.22 -11.84
N ARG A 23 -6.76 -11.68 -11.85
CA ARG A 23 -6.26 -12.63 -12.86
C ARG A 23 -7.01 -13.97 -12.83
N LEU A 24 -7.32 -14.47 -11.64
CA LEU A 24 -8.05 -15.72 -11.47
C LEU A 24 -9.51 -15.57 -11.86
N SER A 25 -10.16 -14.47 -11.48
CA SER A 25 -11.56 -14.23 -11.79
C SER A 25 -11.82 -13.98 -13.28
N LEU A 26 -10.90 -13.30 -13.98
CA LEU A 26 -11.02 -13.02 -15.41
C LEU A 26 -10.42 -14.11 -16.30
N GLY A 27 -9.50 -14.93 -15.78
CA GLY A 27 -8.65 -15.85 -16.56
C GLY A 27 -7.60 -15.13 -17.44
N ARG A 28 -7.64 -13.80 -17.49
CA ARG A 28 -6.75 -12.91 -18.23
C ARG A 28 -6.39 -11.68 -17.38
N TRP A 29 -5.52 -10.82 -17.91
CA TRP A 29 -5.32 -9.51 -17.31
C TRP A 29 -6.42 -8.55 -17.79
N PRO A 30 -6.78 -7.51 -17.01
CA PRO A 30 -7.80 -6.55 -17.41
C PRO A 30 -7.38 -5.81 -18.68
N GLU A 31 -8.28 -5.69 -19.65
CA GLU A 31 -8.02 -5.01 -20.92
C GLU A 31 -8.70 -3.64 -21.01
N ARG A 32 -9.70 -3.39 -20.16
CA ARG A 32 -10.53 -2.18 -20.18
C ARG A 32 -10.74 -1.67 -18.76
N LEU A 33 -11.05 -0.38 -18.68
CA LEU A 33 -11.65 0.23 -17.50
C LEU A 33 -12.89 -0.58 -17.09
N ASN A 34 -12.99 -0.85 -15.78
CA ASN A 34 -14.12 -1.55 -15.19
C ASN A 34 -14.28 -3.02 -15.63
N ASP A 35 -13.22 -3.67 -16.14
CA ASP A 35 -13.16 -5.12 -16.37
C ASP A 35 -13.07 -5.86 -15.02
N ASN A 36 -14.10 -5.67 -14.20
CA ASN A 36 -14.14 -6.07 -12.80
C ASN A 36 -15.05 -7.29 -12.63
N PRO A 37 -14.62 -8.31 -11.89
CA PRO A 37 -15.50 -9.35 -11.38
C PRO A 37 -16.67 -8.73 -10.62
N GLN A 38 -17.89 -9.13 -10.97
CA GLN A 38 -19.11 -8.62 -10.36
C GLN A 38 -19.49 -9.44 -9.12
N ASP A 39 -18.56 -9.55 -8.18
CA ASP A 39 -18.76 -10.29 -6.94
C ASP A 39 -18.35 -9.46 -5.71
N TRP A 40 -18.98 -9.79 -4.58
CA TRP A 40 -18.83 -9.04 -3.34
C TRP A 40 -17.41 -9.14 -2.75
N LEU A 41 -16.74 -10.29 -2.96
CA LEU A 41 -15.41 -10.54 -2.40
C LEU A 41 -14.36 -9.71 -3.14
N PHE A 42 -14.48 -9.61 -4.46
CA PHE A 42 -13.67 -8.73 -5.28
C PHE A 42 -13.84 -7.28 -4.85
N ASN A 43 -15.08 -6.81 -4.74
CA ASN A 43 -15.37 -5.44 -4.30
C ASN A 43 -14.81 -5.17 -2.89
N PHE A 44 -14.94 -6.11 -1.96
CA PHE A 44 -14.34 -5.97 -0.63
C PHE A 44 -12.80 -5.86 -0.69
N HIS A 45 -12.15 -6.75 -1.44
CA HIS A 45 -10.69 -6.75 -1.59
C HIS A 45 -10.19 -5.46 -2.27
N PHE A 46 -10.87 -5.01 -3.32
CA PHE A 46 -10.57 -3.75 -4.00
C PHE A 46 -10.68 -2.56 -3.06
N ASN A 47 -11.80 -2.43 -2.34
CA ASN A 47 -12.01 -1.34 -1.38
C ASN A 47 -11.00 -1.38 -0.23
N ALA A 48 -10.69 -2.56 0.33
CA ALA A 48 -9.71 -2.71 1.39
C ALA A 48 -8.30 -2.30 0.91
N THR A 49 -7.93 -2.69 -0.31
CA THR A 49 -6.66 -2.29 -0.93
C THR A 49 -6.62 -0.78 -1.18
N GLY A 50 -7.70 -0.18 -1.68
CA GLY A 50 -7.80 1.27 -1.88
C GLY A 50 -7.70 2.07 -0.57
N LEU A 51 -8.43 1.66 0.47
CA LEU A 51 -8.35 2.29 1.79
C LEU A 51 -6.96 2.18 2.41
N GLY A 52 -6.31 1.02 2.28
CA GLY A 52 -4.93 0.83 2.73
C GLY A 52 -3.95 1.75 2.00
N PHE A 53 -4.13 1.93 0.69
CA PHE A 53 -3.30 2.82 -0.12
C PHE A 53 -3.42 4.27 0.34
N ILE A 54 -4.65 4.76 0.48
CA ILE A 54 -4.94 6.11 1.00
C ILE A 54 -4.33 6.29 2.40
N GLY A 55 -4.51 5.31 3.28
CA GLY A 55 -3.96 5.35 4.63
C GLY A 55 -2.42 5.48 4.65
N ILE A 56 -1.73 4.77 3.76
CA ILE A 56 -0.27 4.85 3.63
C ILE A 56 0.17 6.22 3.11
N LEU A 57 -0.51 6.78 2.11
CA LEU A 57 -0.22 8.11 1.58
C LEU A 57 -0.40 9.19 2.65
N LEU A 58 -1.51 9.17 3.39
CA LEU A 58 -1.74 10.08 4.51
C LEU A 58 -0.70 9.91 5.60
N GLY A 59 -0.32 8.66 5.90
CA GLY A 59 0.77 8.35 6.83
C GLY A 59 2.08 9.02 6.41
N LEU A 60 2.42 8.99 5.13
CA LEU A 60 3.65 9.60 4.60
C LEU A 60 3.70 11.11 4.82
N LEU A 61 2.55 11.80 4.75
CA LEU A 61 2.46 13.24 5.07
C LEU A 61 2.72 13.54 6.55
N VAL A 62 2.35 12.60 7.44
CA VAL A 62 2.50 12.75 8.89
C VAL A 62 3.92 12.39 9.36
N VAL A 63 4.66 11.55 8.63
CA VAL A 63 6.01 11.07 8.99
C VAL A 63 6.97 12.22 9.38
N PRO A 64 7.14 13.30 8.59
CA PRO A 64 8.09 14.36 8.93
C PRO A 64 7.73 15.05 10.25
N ALA A 65 6.46 15.41 10.42
CA ALA A 65 5.99 16.08 11.62
C ALA A 65 6.15 15.20 12.86
N ALA A 66 5.72 13.93 12.79
CA ALA A 66 5.86 12.98 13.88
C ALA A 66 7.34 12.73 14.26
N THR A 67 8.22 12.65 13.26
CA THR A 67 9.66 12.47 13.48
C THR A 67 10.26 13.67 14.20
N LEU A 68 9.97 14.90 13.74
CA LEU A 68 10.48 16.12 14.36
C LEU A 68 10.01 16.28 15.82
N ILE A 69 8.73 16.02 16.08
CA ILE A 69 8.16 16.05 17.43
C ILE A 69 8.89 15.07 18.36
N LEU A 70 9.16 13.84 17.90
CA LEU A 70 9.85 12.82 18.70
C LEU A 70 11.33 13.14 18.91
N LEU A 71 12.01 13.74 17.93
CA LEU A 71 13.41 14.18 18.06
C LEU A 71 13.56 15.37 19.04
N ALA A 72 12.56 16.26 19.08
CA ALA A 72 12.52 17.38 20.01
C ALA A 72 12.40 16.94 21.48
N TRP A 73 11.94 15.70 21.76
CA TRP A 73 11.73 15.19 23.11
C TRP A 73 12.86 14.24 23.55
N PRO A 74 13.84 14.67 24.38
CA PRO A 74 15.08 13.92 24.63
C PRO A 74 14.88 12.49 25.14
N SER A 75 13.91 12.29 26.03
CA SER A 75 13.58 10.99 26.62
C SER A 75 12.94 9.99 25.64
N ARG A 76 12.43 10.47 24.50
CA ARG A 76 11.70 9.65 23.51
C ARG A 76 12.31 9.64 22.12
N ARG A 77 13.49 10.25 21.92
CA ARG A 77 14.17 10.34 20.62
C ARG A 77 14.29 9.02 19.87
N ARG A 78 14.52 7.91 20.58
CA ARG A 78 14.62 6.57 19.97
C ARG A 78 13.33 6.15 19.26
N LEU A 79 12.18 6.68 19.65
CA LEU A 79 10.89 6.41 19.00
C LEU A 79 10.78 7.08 17.62
N ALA A 80 11.59 8.09 17.31
CA ALA A 80 11.62 8.72 15.99
C ALA A 80 11.99 7.72 14.87
N LEU A 81 12.61 6.59 15.21
CA LEU A 81 12.90 5.51 14.26
C LEU A 81 11.61 4.87 13.70
N TYR A 82 10.50 4.85 14.44
CA TYR A 82 9.25 4.22 13.98
C TYR A 82 8.65 4.92 12.75
N PRO A 83 8.36 6.24 12.77
CA PRO A 83 7.87 6.93 11.58
C PRO A 83 8.90 6.92 10.44
N LEU A 84 10.19 6.96 10.73
CA LEU A 84 11.24 6.82 9.70
C LEU A 84 11.22 5.46 9.02
N ILE A 85 11.09 4.36 9.78
CA ILE A 85 10.97 3.00 9.24
C ILE A 85 9.70 2.86 8.40
N PHE A 86 8.58 3.39 8.89
CA PHE A 86 7.33 3.41 8.13
C PHE A 86 7.51 4.15 6.80
N GLY A 87 8.08 5.37 6.82
CA GLY A 87 8.32 6.17 5.62
C GLY A 87 9.25 5.47 4.63
N ALA A 88 10.36 4.89 5.12
CA ALA A 88 11.29 4.12 4.29
C ALA A 88 10.62 2.89 3.66
N ALA A 89 9.82 2.14 4.42
CA ALA A 89 9.11 0.98 3.91
C ALA A 89 8.05 1.38 2.87
N THR A 90 7.31 2.47 3.10
CA THR A 90 6.37 3.04 2.12
C THR A 90 7.07 3.43 0.81
N LEU A 91 8.22 4.11 0.89
CA LEU A 91 9.01 4.46 -0.30
C LEU A 91 9.55 3.22 -1.02
N LEU A 92 9.92 2.16 -0.29
CA LEU A 92 10.39 0.90 -0.86
C LEU A 92 9.27 0.13 -1.57
N VAL A 93 8.03 0.23 -1.09
CA VAL A 93 6.88 -0.39 -1.75
C VAL A 93 6.64 0.19 -3.15
N TRP A 94 6.94 1.47 -3.38
CA TRP A 94 6.71 2.13 -4.66
C TRP A 94 7.37 1.44 -5.87
N PRO A 95 8.70 1.21 -5.90
CA PRO A 95 9.33 0.46 -6.98
C PRO A 95 8.86 -0.98 -7.05
N LEU A 96 8.45 -1.59 -5.93
CA LEU A 96 7.94 -2.96 -5.93
C LEU A 96 6.63 -3.08 -6.70
N LEU A 97 5.75 -2.06 -6.68
CA LEU A 97 4.51 -2.07 -7.47
C LEU A 97 4.77 -2.31 -8.96
N HIS A 98 5.87 -1.79 -9.49
CA HIS A 98 6.23 -1.91 -10.90
C HIS A 98 6.66 -3.31 -11.33
N LEU A 99 6.77 -4.27 -10.39
CA LEU A 99 6.92 -5.69 -10.73
C LEU A 99 5.58 -6.33 -11.16
N ALA A 100 4.46 -5.66 -10.94
CA ALA A 100 3.17 -6.13 -11.39
C ALA A 100 3.00 -5.94 -12.92
N PRO A 101 2.15 -6.75 -13.58
CA PRO A 101 1.90 -6.62 -15.01
C PRO A 101 1.36 -5.23 -15.39
N ALA A 102 1.85 -4.68 -16.50
CA ALA A 102 1.49 -3.33 -16.93
C ALA A 102 -0.03 -3.11 -17.05
N SER A 103 -0.75 -4.06 -17.63
CA SER A 103 -2.22 -4.00 -17.76
C SER A 103 -2.94 -3.91 -16.41
N PHE A 104 -2.44 -4.61 -15.39
CA PHE A 104 -2.98 -4.49 -14.03
C PHE A 104 -2.66 -3.13 -13.41
N LEU A 105 -1.43 -2.62 -13.62
CA LEU A 105 -1.06 -1.29 -13.14
C LEU A 105 -1.91 -0.19 -13.78
N TYR A 106 -2.14 -0.24 -15.09
CA TYR A 106 -3.05 0.70 -15.77
C TYR A 106 -4.44 0.64 -15.16
N TRP A 107 -5.01 -0.55 -15.04
CA TRP A 107 -6.33 -0.75 -14.42
C TRP A 107 -6.40 -0.27 -12.97
N TRP A 108 -5.32 -0.37 -12.18
CA TRP A 108 -5.29 0.08 -10.79
C TRP A 108 -5.29 1.60 -10.65
N TRP A 109 -4.64 2.30 -11.59
CA TRP A 109 -4.52 3.77 -11.56
C TRP A 109 -5.67 4.50 -12.25
N ASP A 110 -6.43 3.78 -13.07
CA ASP A 110 -7.63 4.22 -13.76
C ASP A 110 -8.87 4.25 -12.84
#